data_AF-A0A6I9S4R0-F1
#
_entry.id   AF-A0A6I9S4R0-F1
#
_cell.length_a   1.000
_cell.length_b   1.000
_cell.length_c   1.000
_cell.angle_alpha   90.00
_cell.angle_beta   90.00
_cell.angle_gamma   90.00
#
_symmetry.space_group_name_H-M   'P 1'
#
loop_
_entity.id
_entity.type
_entity.pdbx_description
1 polymer ?
#
loop_
_entity_poly.entity_id
_entity_poly.type
_entity_poly.pdbx_seq_one_letter_code
_entity_poly.pdbx_strand_id
1 'polypeptide(L)'
;MSLAKPSSAFLRGSGTRTNILLPLFHRHRLDDLLFSSSATAAAAAADEGEKSSQRCHVVVEYLINSCGLSSAEASKASKSLAHLKSTERIDAFLGSLRSHGFDDASLRTVVSRYPKLLNYSAERNLAPKFQFFRDLGFSGSDLSRLFLSSANVFGLSLHRTIQSRLDFWMRLLGSKEHLVKLLKSNLWVINNSIERVIMPNLSLLRECGISDQRTAWVLRRTPTFICRSPKKFRALIERVEELGVPRSSGMFLWALWALSRVSEAKFNAKLQVMRSFGLSEVESFAALRKDPRFLTNSEEMLSAKMTFLVKEVGFEPAEVAFRPKLLTFSLEKRLMPRHRIMQMLKASGLPCGKKQFTTVLSPSEKVFREKYVNPHKEKVPGLLEMYVAACGKGSTI
;
A
#
# COMPACT_ATOMS: atom_id res chain seq x y z
N MET A 1 -11.51 38.43 -50.41
CA MET A 1 -10.32 37.89 -51.12
C MET A 1 -9.69 36.86 -50.20
N SER A 2 -9.40 35.60 -50.52
CA SER A 2 -9.82 34.64 -51.55
C SER A 2 -9.52 33.27 -50.92
N LEU A 3 -10.39 32.28 -51.15
CA LEU A 3 -10.24 30.88 -50.77
C LEU A 3 -9.09 30.20 -51.53
N ALA A 4 -8.48 29.16 -50.95
CA ALA A 4 -8.12 27.91 -51.66
C ALA A 4 -7.63 26.78 -50.72
N LYS A 5 -8.38 25.66 -50.70
CA LYS A 5 -7.86 24.28 -50.61
C LYS A 5 -8.05 23.63 -52.01
N PRO A 6 -7.77 22.33 -52.20
CA PRO A 6 -6.49 21.71 -52.50
C PRO A 6 -6.51 21.08 -53.92
N SER A 7 -5.35 20.70 -54.47
CA SER A 7 -5.29 19.99 -55.76
C SER A 7 -4.95 18.52 -55.57
N SER A 8 -5.81 17.67 -56.12
CA SER A 8 -5.58 16.26 -56.42
C SER A 8 -5.63 16.07 -57.94
N ALA A 9 -4.75 15.20 -58.46
CA ALA A 9 -5.09 14.04 -59.29
C ALA A 9 -4.19 13.78 -60.52
N PHE A 10 -4.11 12.47 -60.84
CA PHE A 10 -3.80 11.78 -62.11
C PHE A 10 -2.31 11.62 -62.50
N LEU A 11 -1.80 10.48 -63.01
CA LEU A 11 -2.31 9.31 -63.78
C LEU A 11 -1.55 8.03 -63.32
N ARG A 12 -2.16 6.85 -63.10
CA ARG A 12 -2.72 5.84 -64.03
C ARG A 12 -1.68 5.18 -64.97
N GLY A 13 -1.42 3.89 -64.76
CA GLY A 13 -0.70 3.00 -65.67
C GLY A 13 -0.93 1.52 -65.29
N SER A 14 -1.58 0.78 -66.18
CA SER A 14 -2.11 -0.59 -66.05
C SER A 14 -1.30 -1.60 -66.87
N GLY A 15 -1.31 -2.89 -66.49
CA GLY A 15 -0.94 -4.03 -67.36
C GLY A 15 -0.43 -5.24 -66.57
N THR A 16 -1.28 -6.21 -66.20
CA THR A 16 -1.60 -7.49 -66.90
C THR A 16 -0.69 -8.69 -66.55
N ARG A 17 -1.28 -9.60 -65.75
CA ARG A 17 -1.23 -11.09 -65.72
C ARG A 17 -0.16 -11.81 -66.56
N THR A 18 0.53 -12.78 -65.94
CA THR A 18 0.44 -14.21 -66.34
C THR A 18 0.93 -15.16 -65.24
N ASN A 19 0.19 -16.27 -65.08
CA ASN A 19 0.51 -17.46 -64.28
C ASN A 19 1.77 -18.16 -64.77
N ILE A 20 2.41 -18.99 -63.93
CA ILE A 20 2.87 -20.35 -64.29
C ILE A 20 3.23 -21.18 -63.02
N LEU A 21 2.42 -22.24 -62.84
CA LEU A 21 2.71 -23.62 -62.44
C LEU A 21 3.34 -23.99 -61.06
N LEU A 22 2.52 -24.71 -60.28
CA LEU A 22 2.91 -25.79 -59.36
C LEU A 22 3.46 -27.01 -60.15
N PRO A 23 4.19 -27.91 -59.46
CA PRO A 23 3.71 -29.29 -59.33
C PRO A 23 3.75 -29.75 -57.86
N LEU A 24 2.65 -30.30 -57.32
CA LEU A 24 2.24 -31.70 -57.41
C LEU A 24 3.28 -32.68 -56.84
N PHE A 25 2.98 -33.20 -55.63
CA PHE A 25 2.99 -34.64 -55.41
C PHE A 25 1.81 -35.02 -54.53
N HIS A 26 0.95 -35.86 -55.09
CA HIS A 26 -0.17 -36.51 -54.43
C HIS A 26 -0.12 -38.00 -54.82
N ARG A 27 -0.64 -38.84 -53.92
CA ARG A 27 -0.83 -40.31 -53.95
C ARG A 27 0.37 -41.12 -53.42
N HIS A 28 0.18 -42.12 -52.56
CA HIS A 28 -0.95 -43.05 -52.44
C HIS A 28 -1.35 -43.37 -50.99
N ARG A 29 -2.66 -43.55 -50.76
CA ARG A 29 -3.23 -44.44 -49.75
C ARG A 29 -2.96 -45.89 -50.19
N LEU A 30 -2.62 -46.79 -49.28
CA LEU A 30 -3.54 -47.75 -48.65
C LEU A 30 -2.76 -48.70 -47.73
N ASP A 31 -3.40 -49.01 -46.60
CA ASP A 31 -3.38 -50.28 -45.86
C ASP A 31 -2.02 -50.92 -45.51
N ASP A 32 -1.64 -50.76 -44.25
CA ASP A 32 -1.18 -51.90 -43.45
C ASP A 32 -1.70 -51.73 -42.01
N LEU A 33 -2.78 -52.45 -41.72
CA LEU A 33 -3.24 -52.78 -40.37
C LEU A 33 -2.19 -53.70 -39.73
N LEU A 34 -1.10 -53.11 -39.22
CA LEU A 34 -0.30 -53.78 -38.21
C LEU A 34 -0.91 -53.49 -36.85
N PHE A 35 -1.49 -54.54 -36.28
CA PHE A 35 -1.97 -54.66 -34.91
C PHE A 35 -0.84 -54.33 -33.92
N SER A 36 -0.56 -53.05 -33.67
CA SER A 36 0.25 -52.60 -32.54
C SER A 36 -0.66 -52.50 -31.32
N SER A 37 -0.66 -53.59 -30.55
CA SER A 37 -1.26 -53.77 -29.22
C SER A 37 -1.69 -52.46 -28.50
N SER A 38 -3.00 -52.18 -28.53
CA SER A 38 -3.69 -51.17 -27.69
C SER A 38 -3.35 -51.32 -26.20
N ALA A 39 -3.03 -52.55 -25.76
CA ALA A 39 -2.62 -52.84 -24.39
C ALA A 39 -1.26 -52.22 -24.02
N THR A 40 -0.32 -52.03 -24.96
CA THR A 40 1.00 -51.44 -24.65
C THR A 40 0.94 -49.92 -24.46
N ALA A 41 0.10 -49.21 -25.22
CA ALA A 41 -0.14 -47.78 -25.03
C ALA A 41 -0.97 -47.48 -23.77
N ALA A 42 -1.96 -48.33 -23.47
CA ALA A 42 -2.75 -48.24 -22.24
C ALA A 42 -1.92 -48.61 -20.99
N ALA A 43 -1.05 -49.62 -21.08
CA ALA A 43 -0.12 -49.98 -20.00
C ALA A 43 0.96 -48.92 -19.78
N ALA A 44 1.51 -48.31 -20.83
CA ALA A 44 2.45 -47.20 -20.72
C ALA A 44 1.79 -45.94 -20.11
N ALA A 45 0.53 -45.65 -20.46
CA ALA A 45 -0.24 -44.57 -19.86
C ALA A 45 -0.62 -44.84 -18.39
N ALA A 46 -0.90 -46.09 -18.03
CA ALA A 46 -1.14 -46.52 -16.65
C ALA A 46 0.15 -46.48 -15.80
N ASP A 47 1.29 -46.91 -16.34
CA ASP A 47 2.61 -46.87 -15.70
C ASP A 47 3.12 -45.42 -15.50
N GLU A 48 2.91 -44.52 -16.46
CA GLU A 48 3.13 -43.08 -16.28
C GLU A 48 2.17 -42.47 -15.24
N GLY A 49 0.92 -42.95 -15.18
CA GLY A 49 -0.08 -42.56 -14.19
C GLY A 49 0.32 -42.97 -12.76
N GLU A 50 0.77 -44.20 -12.57
CA GLU A 50 1.28 -44.71 -11.28
C GLU A 50 2.56 -44.00 -10.86
N LYS A 51 3.52 -43.80 -11.77
CA LYS A 51 4.75 -43.02 -11.50
C LYS A 51 4.46 -41.57 -11.11
N SER A 52 3.46 -40.94 -11.73
CA SER A 52 3.02 -39.59 -11.41
C SER A 52 2.38 -39.52 -10.00
N SER A 53 1.54 -40.50 -9.66
CA SER A 53 0.90 -40.61 -8.34
C SER A 53 1.93 -40.86 -7.23
N GLN A 54 2.87 -41.79 -7.45
CA GLN A 54 3.96 -42.10 -6.52
C GLN A 54 4.86 -40.87 -6.27
N ARG A 55 5.19 -40.11 -7.33
CA ARG A 55 5.98 -38.87 -7.21
C ARG A 55 5.26 -37.78 -6.42
N CYS A 56 3.96 -37.62 -6.64
CA CYS A 56 3.16 -36.67 -5.87
C CYS A 56 3.15 -37.04 -4.38
N HIS A 57 3.08 -38.32 -4.04
CA HIS A 57 3.18 -38.80 -2.66
C HIS A 57 4.55 -38.48 -2.03
N VAL A 58 5.66 -38.77 -2.72
CA VAL A 58 7.02 -38.48 -2.24
C VAL A 58 7.23 -36.99 -1.99
N VAL A 59 6.75 -36.12 -2.88
CA VAL A 59 6.85 -34.66 -2.70
C VAL A 59 6.00 -34.19 -1.53
N VAL A 60 4.78 -34.73 -1.34
CA VAL A 60 3.93 -34.38 -0.19
C VAL A 60 4.60 -34.77 1.13
N GLU A 61 5.15 -35.98 1.21
CA GLU A 61 5.84 -36.46 2.42
C GLU A 61 7.09 -35.61 2.73
N TYR A 62 7.89 -35.28 1.71
CA TYR A 62 9.03 -34.38 1.87
C TYR A 62 8.61 -32.98 2.35
N LEU A 63 7.52 -32.41 1.81
CA LEU A 63 7.02 -31.10 2.23
C LEU A 63 6.53 -31.09 3.69
N ILE A 64 5.96 -32.20 4.17
CA ILE A 64 5.55 -32.34 5.57
C ILE A 64 6.79 -32.49 6.46
N ASN A 65 7.64 -33.46 6.16
CA ASN A 65 8.73 -33.88 7.04
C ASN A 65 9.91 -32.90 7.04
N SER A 66 10.26 -32.34 5.88
CA SER A 66 11.46 -31.50 5.71
C SER A 66 11.14 -30.00 5.67
N CYS A 67 9.97 -29.60 5.15
CA CYS A 67 9.55 -28.19 5.11
C CYS A 67 8.59 -27.81 6.24
N GLY A 68 8.14 -28.78 7.04
CA GLY A 68 7.27 -28.56 8.21
C GLY A 68 5.85 -28.12 7.87
N LEU A 69 5.34 -28.42 6.67
CA LEU A 69 3.97 -28.07 6.25
C LEU A 69 2.94 -29.00 6.89
N SER A 70 1.71 -28.51 7.08
CA SER A 70 0.58 -29.40 7.38
C SER A 70 0.23 -30.27 6.17
N SER A 71 -0.41 -31.42 6.40
CA SER A 71 -0.84 -32.34 5.32
C SER A 71 -1.69 -31.64 4.24
N ALA A 72 -2.58 -30.73 4.65
CA ALA A 72 -3.42 -29.95 3.74
C ALA A 72 -2.60 -28.94 2.90
N GLU A 73 -1.63 -28.24 3.51
CA GLU A 73 -0.74 -27.31 2.79
C GLU A 73 0.17 -28.05 1.81
N ALA A 74 0.76 -29.17 2.24
CA ALA A 74 1.65 -30.00 1.43
C ALA A 74 0.92 -30.56 0.20
N SER A 75 -0.30 -31.08 0.40
CA SER A 75 -1.16 -31.60 -0.69
C SER A 75 -1.58 -30.51 -1.68
N LYS A 76 -1.73 -29.27 -1.23
CA LYS A 76 -2.03 -28.13 -2.11
C LYS A 76 -0.79 -27.67 -2.89
N ALA A 77 0.35 -27.61 -2.22
CA ALA A 77 1.62 -27.21 -2.81
C ALA A 77 2.12 -28.21 -3.85
N SER A 78 2.02 -29.52 -3.56
CA SER A 78 2.48 -30.60 -4.43
C SER A 78 1.84 -30.57 -5.82
N LYS A 79 0.56 -30.18 -5.93
CA LYS A 79 -0.13 -29.99 -7.23
C LYS A 79 0.59 -28.99 -8.14
N SER A 80 1.24 -27.97 -7.59
CA SER A 80 2.02 -26.99 -8.36
C SER A 80 3.44 -27.47 -8.69
N LEU A 81 3.84 -28.60 -8.12
CA LEU A 81 5.17 -29.23 -8.20
C LEU A 81 5.12 -30.58 -8.90
N ALA A 82 4.00 -30.95 -9.51
CA ALA A 82 3.79 -32.27 -10.13
C ALA A 82 4.84 -32.65 -11.19
N HIS A 83 5.52 -31.64 -11.77
CA HIS A 83 6.57 -31.83 -12.77
C HIS A 83 7.99 -31.89 -12.19
N LEU A 84 8.18 -31.70 -10.88
CA LEU A 84 9.50 -31.78 -10.27
C LEU A 84 9.98 -33.22 -10.22
N LYS A 85 11.19 -33.44 -10.76
CA LYS A 85 11.83 -34.76 -10.84
C LYS A 85 12.69 -35.10 -9.61
N SER A 86 13.07 -34.09 -8.81
CA SER A 86 13.95 -34.24 -7.65
C SER A 86 13.64 -33.18 -6.59
N THR A 87 13.72 -33.57 -5.31
CA THR A 87 13.60 -32.69 -4.13
C THR A 87 14.84 -31.82 -3.91
N GLU A 88 16.00 -32.21 -4.45
CA GLU A 88 17.26 -31.45 -4.36
C GLU A 88 17.13 -30.03 -4.93
N ARG A 89 16.26 -29.85 -5.93
CA ARG A 89 15.98 -28.54 -6.50
C ARG A 89 15.26 -27.63 -5.51
N ILE A 90 14.39 -28.21 -4.68
CA ILE A 90 13.70 -27.50 -3.60
C ILE A 90 14.72 -27.10 -2.54
N ASP A 91 15.58 -28.04 -2.11
CA ASP A 91 16.67 -27.76 -1.15
C ASP A 91 17.61 -26.68 -1.65
N ALA A 92 18.06 -26.73 -2.91
CA ALA A 92 18.91 -25.71 -3.52
C ALA A 92 18.24 -24.34 -3.55
N PHE A 93 16.94 -24.28 -3.88
CA PHE A 93 16.17 -23.05 -3.86
C PHE A 93 16.05 -22.46 -2.44
N LEU A 94 15.70 -23.29 -1.45
CA LEU A 94 15.57 -22.88 -0.06
C LEU A 94 16.92 -22.49 0.56
N GLY A 95 17.99 -23.23 0.24
CA GLY A 95 19.37 -22.90 0.64
C GLY A 95 19.83 -21.56 0.09
N SER A 96 19.51 -21.25 -1.17
CA SER A 96 19.78 -19.94 -1.76
C SER A 96 19.04 -18.82 -1.03
N LEU A 97 17.75 -19.00 -0.72
CA LEU A 97 17.01 -18.01 0.07
C LEU A 97 17.59 -17.85 1.49
N ARG A 98 18.00 -18.95 2.13
CA ARG A 98 18.67 -18.93 3.44
C ARG A 98 19.96 -18.12 3.40
N SER A 99 20.77 -18.28 2.35
CA SER A 99 22.00 -17.49 2.14
C SER A 99 21.73 -15.98 1.98
N HIS A 100 20.49 -15.60 1.69
CA HIS A 100 20.05 -14.21 1.60
C HIS A 100 19.29 -13.73 2.84
N GLY A 101 19.34 -14.49 3.94
CA GLY A 101 18.83 -14.09 5.26
C GLY A 101 17.34 -14.36 5.49
N PHE A 102 16.76 -15.33 4.78
CA PHE A 102 15.41 -15.83 5.06
C PHE A 102 15.47 -16.83 6.23
N ASP A 103 14.59 -16.64 7.21
CA ASP A 103 14.41 -17.57 8.33
C ASP A 103 13.49 -18.75 7.96
N ASP A 104 13.48 -19.80 8.79
CA ASP A 104 12.71 -21.03 8.54
C ASP A 104 11.20 -20.75 8.42
N ALA A 105 10.68 -19.82 9.21
CA ALA A 105 9.29 -19.41 9.15
C ALA A 105 8.94 -18.77 7.79
N SER A 106 9.82 -17.92 7.27
CA SER A 106 9.68 -17.31 5.95
C SER A 106 9.76 -18.35 4.84
N LEU A 107 10.72 -19.28 4.92
CA LEU A 107 10.88 -20.35 3.94
C LEU A 107 9.64 -21.26 3.88
N ARG A 108 9.11 -21.70 5.03
CA ARG A 108 7.85 -22.43 5.11
C ARG A 108 6.71 -21.66 4.45
N THR A 109 6.64 -20.36 4.69
CA THR A 109 5.62 -19.49 4.07
C THR A 109 5.77 -19.42 2.55
N VAL A 110 7.00 -19.36 2.02
CA VAL A 110 7.26 -19.40 0.58
C VAL A 110 6.75 -20.70 -0.03
N VAL A 111 7.07 -21.83 0.58
CA VAL A 111 6.67 -23.17 0.10
C VAL A 111 5.15 -23.33 0.12
N SER A 112 4.48 -22.92 1.19
CA SER A 112 3.02 -23.02 1.33
C SER A 112 2.27 -22.06 0.41
N ARG A 113 2.72 -20.79 0.31
CA ARG A 113 1.97 -19.72 -0.37
C ARG A 113 2.34 -19.53 -1.84
N TYR A 114 3.58 -19.85 -2.21
CA TYR A 114 4.12 -19.65 -3.55
C TYR A 114 4.86 -20.89 -4.09
N PRO A 115 4.26 -22.10 -4.06
CA PRO A 115 4.94 -23.33 -4.46
C PRO A 115 5.45 -23.29 -5.90
N LYS A 116 4.77 -22.57 -6.80
CA LYS A 116 5.20 -22.41 -8.20
C LYS A 116 6.59 -21.77 -8.34
N LEU A 117 7.07 -21.00 -7.35
CA LEU A 117 8.38 -20.35 -7.40
C LEU A 117 9.53 -21.36 -7.25
N LEU A 118 9.28 -22.51 -6.63
CA LEU A 118 10.26 -23.59 -6.48
C LEU A 118 10.64 -24.22 -7.84
N ASN A 119 9.83 -23.99 -8.89
CA ASN A 119 10.14 -24.39 -10.26
C ASN A 119 11.15 -23.45 -10.96
N TYR A 120 11.59 -22.36 -10.33
CA TYR A 120 12.55 -21.42 -10.90
C TYR A 120 13.94 -21.62 -10.29
N SER A 121 15.00 -21.29 -11.03
CA SER A 121 16.34 -21.23 -10.44
C SER A 121 16.45 -19.97 -9.58
N ALA A 122 16.63 -20.12 -8.27
CA ALA A 122 16.84 -19.01 -7.35
C ALA A 122 18.08 -18.19 -7.74
N GLU A 123 19.16 -18.88 -8.08
CA GLU A 123 20.42 -18.27 -8.48
C GLU A 123 20.27 -17.38 -9.73
N ARG A 124 19.67 -17.90 -10.81
CA ARG A 124 19.55 -17.12 -12.06
C ARG A 124 18.50 -16.02 -11.99
N ASN A 125 17.40 -16.24 -11.26
CA ASN A 125 16.25 -15.33 -11.31
C ASN A 125 16.17 -14.38 -10.13
N LEU A 126 16.54 -14.83 -8.94
CA LEU A 126 16.34 -14.10 -7.69
C LEU A 126 17.64 -13.46 -7.19
N ALA A 127 18.80 -14.14 -7.32
CA ALA A 127 20.06 -13.63 -6.79
C ALA A 127 20.43 -12.23 -7.34
N PRO A 128 20.30 -11.92 -8.65
CA PRO A 128 20.57 -10.58 -9.16
C PRO A 128 19.64 -9.52 -8.57
N LYS A 129 18.37 -9.88 -8.33
CA LYS A 129 17.38 -8.98 -7.74
C LYS A 129 17.67 -8.74 -6.26
N PHE A 130 18.00 -9.78 -5.52
CA PHE A 130 18.38 -9.67 -4.12
C PHE A 130 19.66 -8.86 -3.94
N GLN A 131 20.65 -9.05 -4.80
CA GLN A 131 21.87 -8.25 -4.78
C GLN A 131 21.55 -6.78 -5.05
N PHE A 132 20.77 -6.48 -6.08
CA PHE A 132 20.32 -5.12 -6.37
C PHE A 132 19.62 -4.45 -5.18
N PHE A 133 18.72 -5.15 -4.48
CA PHE A 133 18.07 -4.61 -3.29
C PHE A 133 19.04 -4.47 -2.10
N ARG A 134 20.03 -5.35 -1.96
CA ARG A 134 21.11 -5.17 -0.96
C ARG A 134 21.92 -3.91 -1.22
N ASP A 135 22.26 -3.64 -2.48
CA ASP A 135 23.00 -2.42 -2.88
C ASP A 135 22.17 -1.14 -2.61
N LEU A 136 20.84 -1.27 -2.53
CA LEU A 136 19.92 -0.22 -2.09
C LEU A 136 19.81 -0.08 -0.56
N GLY A 137 20.40 -0.98 0.23
CA GLY A 137 20.40 -0.94 1.69
C GLY A 137 19.34 -1.81 2.38
N PHE A 138 18.89 -2.89 1.73
CA PHE A 138 17.96 -3.86 2.32
C PHE A 138 18.72 -4.96 3.06
N SER A 139 18.31 -5.25 4.30
CA SER A 139 18.79 -6.42 5.04
C SER A 139 18.14 -7.71 4.52
N GLY A 140 18.66 -8.88 4.92
CA GLY A 140 18.01 -10.16 4.59
C GLY A 140 16.57 -10.26 5.11
N SER A 141 16.30 -9.74 6.31
CA SER A 141 14.94 -9.68 6.86
C SER A 141 14.01 -8.74 6.07
N ASP A 142 14.53 -7.63 5.56
CA ASP A 142 13.77 -6.76 4.66
C ASP A 142 13.50 -7.45 3.32
N LEU A 143 14.47 -8.19 2.76
CA LEU A 143 14.29 -8.98 1.54
C LEU A 143 13.24 -10.07 1.72
N SER A 144 13.25 -10.78 2.85
CA SER A 144 12.23 -11.78 3.17
C SER A 144 10.84 -11.16 3.21
N ARG A 145 10.68 -10.06 3.96
CA ARG A 145 9.41 -9.33 4.03
C ARG A 145 8.96 -8.85 2.65
N LEU A 146 9.89 -8.36 1.84
CA LEU A 146 9.68 -7.86 0.48
C LEU A 146 9.20 -8.99 -0.45
N PHE A 147 9.85 -10.15 -0.38
CA PHE A 147 9.48 -11.36 -1.13
C PHE A 147 8.11 -11.90 -0.74
N LEU A 148 7.86 -12.08 0.55
CA LEU A 148 6.59 -12.61 1.06
C LEU A 148 5.39 -11.69 0.81
N SER A 149 5.62 -10.37 0.77
CA SER A 149 4.55 -9.40 0.53
C SER A 149 4.16 -9.30 -0.94
N SER A 150 5.07 -9.62 -1.87
CA SER A 150 4.85 -9.39 -3.30
C SER A 150 5.78 -10.22 -4.18
N ALA A 151 5.65 -11.54 -4.09
CA ALA A 151 6.48 -12.47 -4.85
C ALA A 151 6.40 -12.25 -6.38
N ASN A 152 5.28 -11.72 -6.87
CA ASN A 152 5.10 -11.36 -8.29
C ASN A 152 6.13 -10.34 -8.79
N VAL A 153 6.63 -9.43 -7.94
CA VAL A 153 7.67 -8.45 -8.32
C VAL A 153 8.93 -9.17 -8.80
N PHE A 154 9.26 -10.31 -8.18
CA PHE A 154 10.45 -11.09 -8.54
C PHE A 154 10.29 -11.88 -9.84
N GLY A 155 9.07 -11.97 -10.38
CA GLY A 155 8.84 -12.43 -11.74
C GLY A 155 9.09 -11.36 -12.81
N LEU A 156 9.21 -10.08 -12.43
CA LEU A 156 9.42 -8.99 -13.37
C LEU A 156 10.89 -8.87 -13.79
N SER A 157 11.13 -8.28 -14.95
CA SER A 157 12.49 -7.95 -15.41
C SER A 157 13.12 -6.91 -14.48
N LEU A 158 14.31 -7.20 -13.98
CA LEU A 158 15.06 -6.30 -13.09
C LEU A 158 15.30 -4.94 -13.78
N HIS A 159 15.97 -4.94 -14.92
CA HIS A 159 16.35 -3.71 -15.61
C HIS A 159 15.17 -3.02 -16.30
N ARG A 160 14.32 -3.77 -17.03
CA ARG A 160 13.26 -3.15 -17.83
C ARG A 160 12.12 -2.60 -16.97
N THR A 161 11.81 -3.28 -15.86
CA THR A 161 10.58 -3.01 -15.10
C THR A 161 10.85 -2.57 -13.67
N ILE A 162 11.67 -3.28 -12.91
CA ILE A 162 11.90 -2.93 -11.49
C ILE A 162 12.68 -1.62 -11.43
N GLN A 163 13.82 -1.54 -12.11
CA GLN A 163 14.70 -0.37 -12.10
C GLN A 163 13.98 0.88 -12.64
N SER A 164 13.31 0.80 -13.79
CA SER A 164 12.57 1.94 -14.34
C SER A 164 11.48 2.46 -13.39
N ARG A 165 10.80 1.55 -12.67
CA ARG A 165 9.81 1.94 -11.67
C ARG A 165 10.44 2.62 -10.46
N LEU A 166 11.57 2.10 -9.99
CA LEU A 166 12.31 2.69 -8.87
C LEU A 166 12.87 4.06 -9.22
N ASP A 167 13.38 4.25 -10.44
CA ASP A 167 13.89 5.54 -10.92
C ASP A 167 12.77 6.60 -10.95
N PHE A 168 11.58 6.22 -11.39
CA PHE A 168 10.41 7.09 -11.33
C PHE A 168 10.07 7.49 -9.89
N TRP A 169 9.98 6.52 -8.97
CA TRP A 169 9.68 6.80 -7.57
C TRP A 169 10.78 7.63 -6.89
N MET A 170 12.04 7.39 -7.25
CA MET A 170 13.18 8.18 -6.80
C MET A 170 13.01 9.65 -7.19
N ARG A 171 12.73 9.92 -8.47
CA ARG A 171 12.53 11.28 -8.99
C ARG A 171 11.32 11.96 -8.34
N LEU A 172 10.21 11.25 -8.18
CA LEU A 172 8.99 11.79 -7.58
C LEU A 172 9.17 12.12 -6.09
N LEU A 173 9.87 11.26 -5.33
CA LEU A 173 10.08 11.45 -3.89
C LEU A 173 11.26 12.37 -3.56
N GLY A 174 12.19 12.54 -4.50
CA GLY A 174 13.36 13.40 -4.39
C GLY A 174 14.44 12.92 -3.43
N SER A 175 14.39 11.68 -2.93
CA SER A 175 15.43 11.14 -2.03
C SER A 175 15.44 9.61 -2.00
N LYS A 176 16.65 9.04 -1.94
CA LYS A 176 16.89 7.60 -1.84
C LYS A 176 16.38 7.05 -0.51
N GLU A 177 16.55 7.80 0.58
CA GLU A 177 16.07 7.44 1.91
C GLU A 177 14.54 7.34 1.92
N HIS A 178 13.85 8.29 1.28
CA HIS A 178 12.41 8.25 1.14
C HIS A 178 11.93 7.07 0.28
N LEU A 179 12.65 6.75 -0.81
CA LEU A 179 12.35 5.58 -1.63
C LEU A 179 12.52 4.29 -0.80
N VAL A 180 13.67 4.10 -0.15
CA VAL A 180 13.93 2.90 0.66
C VAL A 180 12.87 2.75 1.76
N LYS A 181 12.53 3.84 2.46
CA LYS A 181 11.46 3.83 3.47
C LYS A 181 10.09 3.47 2.87
N LEU A 182 9.77 4.02 1.71
CA LEU A 182 8.55 3.69 0.97
C LEU A 182 8.50 2.18 0.69
N LEU A 183 9.56 1.63 0.09
CA LEU A 183 9.62 0.23 -0.31
C LEU A 183 9.54 -0.74 0.88
N LYS A 184 10.22 -0.43 2.00
CA LYS A 184 10.14 -1.22 3.24
C LYS A 184 8.74 -1.20 3.86
N SER A 185 7.98 -0.12 3.65
CA SER A 185 6.62 0.03 4.20
C SER A 185 5.52 -0.53 3.30
N ASN A 186 5.66 -0.43 1.96
CA ASN A 186 4.58 -0.65 1.01
C ASN A 186 5.09 -1.06 -0.38
N LEU A 187 5.68 -2.27 -0.50
CA LEU A 187 6.25 -2.72 -1.78
C LEU A 187 5.23 -2.83 -2.92
N TRP A 188 3.95 -3.07 -2.60
CA TRP A 188 2.89 -3.20 -3.60
C TRP A 188 2.80 -1.98 -4.53
N VAL A 189 3.31 -0.82 -4.11
CA VAL A 189 3.41 0.37 -4.95
C VAL A 189 4.18 0.10 -6.26
N ILE A 190 5.22 -0.74 -6.24
CA ILE A 190 6.00 -1.10 -7.44
C ILE A 190 5.14 -1.94 -8.39
N ASN A 191 4.12 -2.68 -7.95
CA ASN A 191 3.32 -3.50 -8.86
C ASN A 191 2.47 -2.67 -9.82
N ASN A 192 2.14 -1.43 -9.45
CA ASN A 192 1.26 -0.59 -10.23
C ASN A 192 1.96 -0.07 -11.50
N SER A 193 1.24 -0.03 -12.62
CA SER A 193 1.77 0.57 -13.86
C SER A 193 1.90 2.07 -13.68
N ILE A 194 3.09 2.59 -13.99
CA ILE A 194 3.35 4.03 -13.96
C ILE A 194 2.49 4.72 -15.01
N GLU A 195 2.51 4.20 -16.22
CA GLU A 195 1.91 4.80 -17.41
C GLU A 195 0.38 4.78 -17.35
N ARG A 196 -0.20 3.66 -16.87
CA ARG A 196 -1.66 3.46 -16.89
C ARG A 196 -2.36 3.93 -15.62
N VAL A 197 -1.67 4.04 -14.50
CA VAL A 197 -2.28 4.33 -13.19
C VAL A 197 -1.68 5.56 -12.55
N ILE A 198 -0.37 5.58 -12.31
CA ILE A 198 0.25 6.62 -11.50
C ILE A 198 0.30 7.96 -12.26
N MET A 199 0.74 7.95 -13.52
CA MET A 199 0.88 9.15 -14.35
C MET A 199 -0.45 9.86 -14.59
N PRO A 200 -1.56 9.18 -14.98
CA PRO A 200 -2.85 9.82 -15.08
C PRO A 200 -3.30 10.49 -13.78
N ASN A 201 -3.10 9.83 -12.63
CA ASN A 201 -3.48 10.41 -11.34
C ASN A 201 -2.60 11.62 -10.96
N LEU A 202 -1.31 11.59 -11.29
CA LEU A 202 -0.44 12.76 -11.10
C LEU A 202 -0.87 13.91 -12.00
N SER A 203 -1.22 13.65 -13.26
CA SER A 203 -1.78 14.67 -14.16
C SER A 203 -3.06 15.28 -13.58
N LEU A 204 -3.99 14.47 -13.06
CA LEU A 204 -5.20 14.97 -12.41
C LEU A 204 -4.90 15.84 -11.19
N LEU A 205 -3.89 15.49 -10.38
CA LEU A 205 -3.47 16.32 -9.26
C LEU A 205 -2.88 17.65 -9.74
N ARG A 206 -2.09 17.65 -10.82
CA ARG A 206 -1.55 18.88 -11.43
C ARG A 206 -2.65 19.76 -12.01
N GLU A 207 -3.65 19.18 -12.67
CA GLU A 207 -4.86 19.87 -13.13
C GLU A 207 -5.64 20.50 -11.97
N CYS A 208 -5.53 19.92 -10.76
CA CYS A 208 -6.07 20.48 -9.52
C CYS A 208 -5.14 21.49 -8.84
N GLY A 209 -4.05 21.92 -9.48
CA GLY A 209 -3.07 22.87 -8.92
C GLY A 209 -2.15 22.28 -7.85
N ILE A 210 -2.08 20.96 -7.72
CA ILE A 210 -1.22 20.28 -6.76
C ILE A 210 0.09 19.87 -7.44
N SER A 211 1.20 20.44 -6.97
CA SER A 211 2.53 20.09 -7.47
C SER A 211 2.97 18.69 -7.07
N ASP A 212 3.90 18.11 -7.84
CA ASP A 212 4.53 16.82 -7.54
C ASP A 212 5.22 16.83 -6.18
N GLN A 213 5.82 17.95 -5.77
CA GLN A 213 6.46 18.10 -4.46
C GLN A 213 5.45 18.00 -3.31
N ARG A 214 4.28 18.66 -3.44
CA ARG A 214 3.20 18.54 -2.44
C ARG A 214 2.62 17.13 -2.42
N THR A 215 2.45 16.52 -3.59
CA THR A 215 2.00 15.15 -3.74
C THR A 215 2.96 14.16 -3.06
N ALA A 216 4.26 14.28 -3.33
CA ALA A 216 5.30 13.45 -2.75
C ALA A 216 5.25 13.44 -1.21
N TRP A 217 4.95 14.58 -0.59
CA TRP A 217 4.81 14.67 0.86
C TRP A 217 3.72 13.74 1.43
N VAL A 218 2.60 13.58 0.72
CA VAL A 218 1.54 12.63 1.07
C VAL A 218 1.96 11.19 0.75
N LEU A 219 2.57 10.97 -0.42
CA LEU A 219 2.98 9.63 -0.86
C LEU A 219 4.04 8.99 0.04
N ARG A 220 4.88 9.80 0.70
CA ARG A 220 5.83 9.31 1.73
C ARG A 220 5.15 8.58 2.89
N ARG A 221 3.88 8.89 3.17
CA ARG A 221 3.09 8.26 4.25
C ARG A 221 2.04 7.31 3.74
N THR A 222 1.50 7.55 2.54
CA THR A 222 0.40 6.77 1.99
C THR A 222 0.55 6.66 0.47
N PRO A 223 1.45 5.80 -0.02
CA PRO A 223 1.71 5.68 -1.45
C PRO A 223 0.55 5.05 -2.24
N THR A 224 -0.28 4.25 -1.56
CA THR A 224 -1.47 3.63 -2.15
C THR A 224 -2.50 4.67 -2.59
N PHE A 225 -2.40 5.92 -2.12
CA PHE A 225 -3.25 7.03 -2.55
C PHE A 225 -3.23 7.22 -4.08
N ILE A 226 -2.04 7.22 -4.70
CA ILE A 226 -1.89 7.43 -6.14
C ILE A 226 -2.06 6.15 -6.98
N CYS A 227 -2.15 4.98 -6.33
CA CYS A 227 -2.26 3.68 -7.00
C CYS A 227 -3.71 3.29 -7.32
N ARG A 228 -4.68 4.17 -7.07
CA ARG A 228 -6.10 3.92 -7.39
C ARG A 228 -6.30 3.97 -8.90
N SER A 229 -7.26 3.22 -9.44
CA SER A 229 -7.58 3.35 -10.86
C SER A 229 -7.97 4.80 -11.21
N PRO A 230 -7.58 5.33 -12.38
CA PRO A 230 -7.87 6.72 -12.75
C PRO A 230 -9.35 7.10 -12.65
N LYS A 231 -10.26 6.19 -13.00
CA LYS A 231 -11.71 6.37 -12.82
C LYS A 231 -12.10 6.63 -11.36
N LYS A 232 -11.61 5.81 -10.43
CA LYS A 232 -11.90 5.97 -8.99
C LYS A 232 -11.23 7.20 -8.41
N PHE A 233 -10.07 7.58 -8.94
CA PHE A 233 -9.36 8.79 -8.50
C PHE A 233 -10.10 10.05 -8.95
N ARG A 234 -10.65 10.08 -10.17
CA ARG A 234 -11.51 11.17 -10.66
C ARG A 234 -12.79 11.31 -9.83
N ALA A 235 -13.49 10.21 -9.57
CA ALA A 235 -14.67 10.21 -8.70
C ALA A 235 -14.36 10.71 -7.27
N LEU A 236 -13.15 10.47 -6.76
CA LEU A 236 -12.71 11.01 -5.48
C LEU A 236 -12.50 12.53 -5.53
N ILE A 237 -12.00 13.07 -6.65
CA ILE A 237 -11.87 14.51 -6.88
C ILE A 237 -13.26 15.16 -6.91
N GLU A 238 -14.17 14.61 -7.72
CA GLU A 238 -15.57 15.08 -7.82
C GLU A 238 -16.25 15.09 -6.44
N ARG A 239 -16.13 14.00 -5.68
CA ARG A 239 -16.68 13.92 -4.32
C ARG A 239 -16.11 14.99 -3.37
N VAL A 240 -14.83 15.33 -3.47
CA VAL A 240 -14.23 16.39 -2.63
C VAL A 240 -14.80 17.76 -2.98
N GLU A 241 -15.04 18.01 -4.26
CA GLU A 241 -15.64 19.25 -4.76
C GLU A 241 -17.11 19.37 -4.33
N GLU A 242 -17.89 18.28 -4.44
CA GLU A 242 -19.28 18.20 -3.97
C GLU A 242 -19.41 18.49 -2.46
N LEU A 243 -18.42 18.06 -1.66
CA LEU A 243 -18.35 18.37 -0.22
C LEU A 243 -17.91 19.82 0.06
N GLY A 244 -17.70 20.62 -0.98
CA GLY A 244 -17.42 22.05 -0.91
C GLY A 244 -15.96 22.39 -0.59
N VAL A 245 -15.00 21.49 -0.83
CA VAL A 245 -13.58 21.82 -0.70
C VAL A 245 -13.05 22.25 -2.08
N PRO A 246 -12.70 23.53 -2.29
CA PRO A 246 -12.26 24.01 -3.59
C PRO A 246 -10.84 23.53 -3.91
N ARG A 247 -10.53 23.30 -5.20
CA ARG A 247 -9.19 22.88 -5.68
C ARG A 247 -8.07 23.82 -5.24
N SER A 248 -8.36 25.12 -5.18
CA SER A 248 -7.43 26.16 -4.72
C SER A 248 -7.10 26.09 -3.22
N SER A 249 -7.88 25.35 -2.43
CA SER A 249 -7.66 25.24 -0.99
C SER A 249 -6.39 24.45 -0.66
N GLY A 250 -5.62 24.93 0.32
CA GLY A 250 -4.55 24.16 0.94
C GLY A 250 -5.01 22.82 1.53
N MET A 251 -6.31 22.68 1.83
CA MET A 251 -6.92 21.45 2.35
C MET A 251 -7.35 20.46 1.28
N PHE A 252 -7.33 20.81 0.00
CA PHE A 252 -7.84 19.93 -1.07
C PHE A 252 -7.12 18.58 -1.13
N LEU A 253 -5.78 18.60 -1.17
CA LEU A 253 -4.95 17.39 -1.14
C LEU A 253 -5.19 16.55 0.13
N TRP A 254 -5.45 17.19 1.27
CA TRP A 254 -5.75 16.51 2.51
C TRP A 254 -7.14 15.90 2.54
N ALA A 255 -8.12 16.54 1.90
CA ALA A 255 -9.48 16.03 1.75
C ALA A 255 -9.47 14.79 0.85
N LEU A 256 -8.78 14.86 -0.29
CA LEU A 256 -8.54 13.70 -1.16
C LEU A 256 -7.89 12.56 -0.37
N TRP A 257 -6.80 12.83 0.34
CA TRP A 257 -6.11 11.81 1.12
C TRP A 257 -7.01 11.20 2.21
N ALA A 258 -7.72 12.00 2.99
CA ALA A 258 -8.59 11.53 4.07
C ALA A 258 -9.74 10.69 3.51
N LEU A 259 -10.48 11.19 2.50
CA LEU A 259 -11.60 10.48 1.91
C LEU A 259 -11.16 9.25 1.11
N SER A 260 -9.93 9.21 0.58
CA SER A 260 -9.39 7.99 -0.03
C SER A 260 -9.30 6.80 0.95
N ARG A 261 -9.25 7.08 2.25
CA ARG A 261 -9.15 6.07 3.32
C ARG A 261 -10.50 5.72 3.95
N VAL A 262 -11.55 6.45 3.60
CA VAL A 262 -12.87 6.34 4.25
C VAL A 262 -13.91 5.96 3.20
N SER A 263 -14.47 4.76 3.33
CA SER A 263 -15.61 4.35 2.51
C SER A 263 -16.80 5.27 2.78
N GLU A 264 -17.74 5.32 1.84
CA GLU A 264 -18.94 6.14 1.97
C GLU A 264 -19.75 5.80 3.24
N ALA A 265 -19.95 4.51 3.52
CA ALA A 265 -20.57 4.06 4.76
C ALA A 265 -19.86 4.58 6.02
N LYS A 266 -18.52 4.46 6.08
CA LYS A 266 -17.71 4.95 7.21
C LYS A 266 -17.68 6.48 7.30
N PHE A 267 -17.91 7.17 6.19
CA PHE A 267 -18.02 8.62 6.17
C PHE A 267 -19.36 9.04 6.79
N ASN A 268 -20.46 8.43 6.34
CA ASN A 268 -21.80 8.71 6.85
C ASN A 268 -21.92 8.37 8.35
N ALA A 269 -21.34 7.26 8.80
CA ALA A 269 -21.32 6.91 10.22
C ALA A 269 -20.60 7.98 11.07
N LYS A 270 -19.50 8.58 10.57
CA LYS A 270 -18.83 9.69 11.27
C LYS A 270 -19.66 10.95 11.33
N LEU A 271 -20.44 11.24 10.27
CA LEU A 271 -21.39 12.34 10.31
C LEU A 271 -22.51 12.09 11.32
N GLN A 272 -22.98 10.84 11.47
CA GLN A 272 -23.93 10.48 12.53
C GLN A 272 -23.34 10.67 13.92
N VAL A 273 -22.07 10.33 14.13
CA VAL A 273 -21.36 10.66 15.38
C VAL A 273 -21.37 12.17 15.61
N MET A 274 -21.04 13.00 14.62
CA MET A 274 -21.09 14.45 14.79
C MET A 274 -22.52 14.93 15.13
N ARG A 275 -23.53 14.38 14.45
CA ARG A 275 -24.94 14.68 14.69
C ARG A 275 -25.40 14.29 16.09
N SER A 276 -24.92 13.19 16.66
CA SER A 276 -25.27 12.78 18.03
C SER A 276 -24.76 13.75 19.10
N PHE A 277 -23.78 14.59 18.78
CA PHE A 277 -23.33 15.70 19.63
C PHE A 277 -24.04 17.02 19.30
N GLY A 278 -25.11 17.00 18.48
CA GLY A 278 -25.92 18.19 18.17
C GLY A 278 -25.38 19.03 17.01
N LEU A 279 -24.39 18.56 16.25
CA LEU A 279 -23.91 19.26 15.06
C LEU A 279 -24.84 19.05 13.87
N SER A 280 -25.16 20.14 13.18
CA SER A 280 -25.83 20.09 11.89
C SER A 280 -24.89 19.53 10.80
N GLU A 281 -25.49 19.12 9.68
CA GLU A 281 -24.75 18.70 8.50
C GLU A 281 -23.89 19.84 7.93
N VAL A 282 -24.42 21.07 7.96
CA VAL A 282 -23.72 22.28 7.50
C VAL A 282 -22.46 22.53 8.34
N GLU A 283 -22.54 22.41 9.66
CA GLU A 283 -21.39 22.55 10.56
C GLU A 283 -20.37 21.43 10.38
N SER A 284 -20.85 20.21 10.15
CA SER A 284 -20.00 19.04 9.90
C SER A 284 -19.20 19.19 8.61
N PHE A 285 -19.83 19.67 7.54
CA PHE A 285 -19.12 19.99 6.30
C PHE A 285 -18.22 21.22 6.43
N ALA A 286 -18.61 22.22 7.21
CA ALA A 286 -17.72 23.35 7.51
C ALA A 286 -16.45 22.90 8.26
N ALA A 287 -16.57 21.95 9.19
CA ALA A 287 -15.44 21.31 9.86
C ALA A 287 -14.57 20.54 8.86
N LEU A 288 -15.18 19.75 7.96
CA LEU A 288 -14.46 19.01 6.91
C LEU A 288 -13.63 19.94 6.01
N ARG A 289 -14.20 21.06 5.56
CA ARG A 289 -13.50 22.04 4.71
C ARG A 289 -12.29 22.66 5.41
N LYS A 290 -12.36 22.84 6.74
CA LYS A 290 -11.28 23.41 7.56
C LYS A 290 -10.18 22.42 7.88
N ASP A 291 -10.52 21.18 8.22
CA ASP A 291 -9.52 20.13 8.46
C ASP A 291 -10.12 18.72 8.24
N PRO A 292 -9.99 18.14 7.05
CA PRO A 292 -10.60 16.84 6.74
C PRO A 292 -9.91 15.67 7.46
N ARG A 293 -8.77 15.89 8.12
CA ARG A 293 -7.97 14.82 8.74
C ARG A 293 -8.66 14.19 9.94
N PHE A 294 -9.64 14.85 10.58
CA PHE A 294 -10.39 14.21 11.66
C PHE A 294 -11.15 12.96 11.20
N LEU A 295 -11.46 12.85 9.89
CA LEU A 295 -12.13 11.68 9.31
C LEU A 295 -11.27 10.41 9.36
N THR A 296 -9.96 10.52 9.64
CA THR A 296 -9.09 9.34 9.76
C THR A 296 -9.21 8.63 11.12
N ASN A 297 -9.92 9.22 12.08
CA ASN A 297 -10.27 8.53 13.32
C ASN A 297 -11.27 7.40 13.05
N SER A 298 -11.30 6.39 13.92
CA SER A 298 -12.45 5.48 13.98
C SER A 298 -13.68 6.22 14.54
N GLU A 299 -14.86 5.60 14.46
CA GLU A 299 -16.10 6.19 15.00
C GLU A 299 -16.03 6.30 16.53
N GLU A 300 -15.49 5.27 17.18
CA GLU A 300 -15.29 5.20 18.62
C GLU A 300 -14.30 6.29 19.07
N MET A 301 -13.18 6.44 18.36
CA MET A 301 -12.18 7.45 18.69
C MET A 301 -12.69 8.87 18.43
N LEU A 302 -13.49 9.08 17.38
CA LEU A 302 -14.12 10.37 17.13
C LEU A 302 -15.11 10.72 18.24
N SER A 303 -15.94 9.76 18.66
CA SER A 303 -16.91 9.92 19.74
C SER A 303 -16.22 10.17 21.09
N ALA A 304 -15.14 9.45 21.41
CA ALA A 304 -14.37 9.64 22.63
C ALA A 304 -13.74 11.05 22.68
N LYS A 305 -13.17 11.53 21.57
CA LYS A 305 -12.62 12.89 21.49
C LYS A 305 -13.70 13.96 21.62
N MET A 306 -14.85 13.79 20.97
CA MET A 306 -15.98 14.70 21.10
C MET A 306 -16.49 14.73 22.55
N THR A 307 -16.65 13.56 23.18
CA THR A 307 -17.07 13.44 24.58
C THR A 307 -16.11 14.17 25.51
N PHE A 308 -14.80 13.94 25.37
CA PHE A 308 -13.79 14.63 26.17
C PHE A 308 -13.86 16.16 25.99
N LEU A 309 -13.88 16.64 24.74
CA LEU A 309 -13.88 18.08 24.45
C LEU A 309 -15.15 18.77 24.93
N VAL A 310 -16.31 18.12 24.80
CA VAL A 310 -17.61 18.69 25.18
C VAL A 310 -17.86 18.56 26.67
N LYS A 311 -17.71 17.35 27.25
CA LYS A 311 -18.07 17.08 28.64
C LYS A 311 -16.99 17.46 29.65
N GLU A 312 -15.72 17.18 29.36
CA GLU A 312 -14.64 17.43 30.33
C GLU A 312 -14.03 18.82 30.14
N VAL A 313 -13.75 19.21 28.89
CA VAL A 313 -13.16 20.53 28.61
C VAL A 313 -14.23 21.64 28.54
N GLY A 314 -15.49 21.28 28.28
CA GLY A 314 -16.62 22.20 28.27
C GLY A 314 -16.80 22.99 26.97
N PHE A 315 -16.26 22.54 25.83
CA PHE A 315 -16.53 23.18 24.54
C PHE A 315 -17.96 22.94 24.08
N GLU A 316 -18.57 23.96 23.46
CA GLU A 316 -19.78 23.70 22.68
C GLU A 316 -19.44 22.87 21.44
N PRO A 317 -20.31 21.93 21.00
CA PRO A 317 -20.08 21.14 19.78
C PRO A 317 -19.71 22.02 18.57
N ALA A 318 -20.41 23.14 18.38
CA ALA A 318 -20.15 24.11 17.32
C ALA A 318 -18.75 24.76 17.44
N GLU A 319 -18.24 24.99 18.65
CA GLU A 319 -16.86 25.49 18.86
C GLU A 319 -15.82 24.46 18.42
N VAL A 320 -16.10 23.16 18.64
CA VAL A 320 -15.24 22.06 18.18
C VAL A 320 -15.27 21.96 16.65
N ALA A 321 -16.46 22.02 16.03
CA ALA A 321 -16.61 22.03 14.57
C ALA A 321 -15.96 23.26 13.92
N PHE A 322 -15.92 24.40 14.64
CA PHE A 322 -15.19 25.57 14.19
C PHE A 322 -13.66 25.36 14.20
N ARG A 323 -13.15 24.46 15.07
CA ARG A 323 -11.71 24.13 15.27
C ARG A 323 -11.43 22.63 15.14
N PRO A 324 -11.67 22.02 13.96
CA PRO A 324 -11.59 20.57 13.77
C PRO A 324 -10.19 19.99 13.99
N LYS A 325 -9.14 20.83 13.95
CA LYS A 325 -7.78 20.45 14.34
C LYS A 325 -7.71 19.81 15.73
N LEU A 326 -8.60 20.18 16.66
CA LEU A 326 -8.70 19.56 17.99
C LEU A 326 -8.90 18.04 17.90
N LEU A 327 -9.68 17.58 16.93
CA LEU A 327 -9.99 16.17 16.70
C LEU A 327 -8.83 15.40 16.04
N THR A 328 -7.79 16.10 15.57
CA THR A 328 -6.59 15.49 14.97
C THR A 328 -5.50 15.14 15.98
N PHE A 329 -5.54 15.73 17.18
CA PHE A 329 -4.59 15.42 18.24
C PHE A 329 -4.87 14.04 18.87
N SER A 330 -3.83 13.43 19.45
CA SER A 330 -4.01 12.20 20.25
C SER A 330 -4.79 12.52 21.52
N LEU A 331 -5.83 11.73 21.80
CA LEU A 331 -6.64 11.88 23.00
C LEU A 331 -5.78 11.66 24.25
N GLU A 332 -5.18 10.48 24.36
CA GLU A 332 -4.40 10.05 25.52
C GLU A 332 -3.05 10.75 25.64
N LYS A 333 -2.35 10.99 24.54
CA LYS A 333 -0.97 11.53 24.58
C LYS A 333 -0.90 13.05 24.55
N ARG A 334 -2.00 13.74 24.23
CA ARG A 334 -1.95 15.20 24.06
C ARG A 334 -3.15 15.95 24.61
N LEU A 335 -4.38 15.53 24.31
CA LEU A 335 -5.57 16.24 24.79
C LEU A 335 -5.71 16.12 26.32
N MET A 336 -5.75 14.89 26.84
CA MET A 336 -5.93 14.65 28.27
C MET A 336 -4.79 15.17 29.15
N PRO A 337 -3.50 14.90 28.86
CA PRO A 337 -2.40 15.35 29.70
C PRO A 337 -2.34 16.87 29.80
N ARG A 338 -2.49 17.56 28.66
CA ARG A 338 -2.42 19.03 28.63
C ARG A 338 -3.65 19.68 29.27
N HIS A 339 -4.82 19.05 29.19
CA HIS A 339 -6.00 19.50 29.93
C HIS A 339 -5.79 19.41 31.45
N ARG A 340 -5.29 18.27 31.95
CA ARG A 340 -4.99 18.08 33.38
C ARG A 340 -3.98 19.10 33.89
N ILE A 341 -2.91 19.34 33.14
CA ILE A 341 -1.92 20.39 33.48
C ILE A 341 -2.60 21.75 33.59
N MET A 342 -3.47 22.10 32.64
CA MET A 342 -4.20 23.36 32.72
C MET A 342 -5.15 23.43 33.91
N GLN A 343 -5.80 22.33 34.30
CA GLN A 343 -6.62 22.29 35.50
C GLN A 343 -5.79 22.53 36.76
N MET A 344 -4.60 21.93 36.87
CA MET A 344 -3.69 22.14 38.01
C MET A 344 -3.20 23.60 38.06
N LEU A 345 -2.77 24.16 36.92
CA LEU A 345 -2.35 25.56 36.85
C LEU A 345 -3.49 26.50 37.26
N LYS A 346 -4.73 26.22 36.80
CA LYS A 346 -5.92 26.99 37.18
C LYS A 346 -6.20 26.92 38.69
N ALA A 347 -6.08 25.73 39.29
CA ALA A 347 -6.27 25.52 40.73
C ALA A 347 -5.24 26.29 41.56
N SER A 348 -4.04 26.51 41.03
CA SER A 348 -2.99 27.34 41.64
C SER A 348 -3.10 28.84 41.29
N GLY A 349 -4.25 29.29 40.79
CA GLY A 349 -4.51 30.71 40.52
C GLY A 349 -3.88 31.26 39.24
N LEU A 350 -3.31 30.41 38.37
CA LEU A 350 -2.73 30.85 37.10
C LEU A 350 -3.80 30.94 36.00
N PRO A 351 -3.72 31.93 35.08
CA PRO A 351 -4.71 32.10 34.02
C PRO A 351 -4.82 30.86 33.12
N CYS A 352 -6.00 30.22 33.11
CA CYS A 352 -6.31 29.02 32.32
C CYS A 352 -7.77 29.05 31.81
N GLY A 353 -7.98 29.21 30.49
CA GLY A 353 -9.30 29.22 29.83
C GLY A 353 -9.35 28.54 28.45
N LYS A 354 -10.53 28.41 27.83
CA LYS A 354 -10.74 27.70 26.53
C LYS A 354 -9.82 28.17 25.40
N LYS A 355 -9.65 29.49 25.24
CA LYS A 355 -8.73 30.09 24.25
C LYS A 355 -7.27 29.67 24.52
N GLN A 356 -6.89 29.56 25.79
CA GLN A 356 -5.57 29.07 26.18
C GLN A 356 -5.43 27.56 25.96
N PHE A 357 -6.50 26.78 26.08
CA PHE A 357 -6.47 25.34 25.80
C PHE A 357 -6.10 25.04 24.35
N THR A 358 -6.77 25.69 23.39
CA THR A 358 -6.42 25.53 21.96
C THR A 358 -4.97 25.95 21.66
N THR A 359 -4.49 26.97 22.36
CA THR A 359 -3.10 27.47 22.23
C THR A 359 -2.11 26.46 22.80
N VAL A 360 -2.41 25.89 23.96
CA VAL A 360 -1.59 24.89 24.67
C VAL A 360 -1.41 23.59 23.88
N LEU A 361 -2.38 23.21 23.05
CA LEU A 361 -2.30 21.98 22.26
C LEU A 361 -1.36 22.04 21.04
N SER A 362 -1.06 23.24 20.55
CA SER A 362 -0.31 23.43 19.30
C SER A 362 1.20 23.16 19.42
N PRO A 363 1.91 23.63 20.46
CA PRO A 363 3.36 23.43 20.59
C PRO A 363 3.81 21.97 20.59
N SER A 364 5.08 21.75 20.24
CA SER A 364 5.78 20.48 20.46
C SER A 364 5.84 20.14 21.95
N GLU A 365 6.19 18.90 22.27
CA GLU A 365 6.27 18.48 23.68
C GLU A 365 7.35 19.25 24.44
N LYS A 366 8.51 19.44 23.82
CA LYS A 366 9.62 20.25 24.37
C LYS A 366 9.16 21.67 24.70
N VAL A 367 8.58 22.37 23.73
CA VAL A 367 8.12 23.76 23.91
C VAL A 367 6.97 23.83 24.91
N PHE A 368 6.06 22.85 24.92
CA PHE A 368 5.00 22.79 25.91
C PHE A 368 5.56 22.67 27.33
N ARG A 369 6.52 21.77 27.55
CA ARG A 369 7.17 21.58 28.85
C ARG A 369 7.90 22.84 29.30
N GLU A 370 8.69 23.44 28.43
CA GLU A 370 9.45 24.67 28.72
C GLU A 370 8.55 25.84 29.10
N LYS A 371 7.39 25.96 28.45
CA LYS A 371 6.49 27.12 28.64
C LYS A 371 5.45 26.93 29.74
N TYR A 372 4.95 25.72 29.94
CA TYR A 372 3.77 25.47 30.79
C TYR A 372 4.04 24.55 31.98
N VAL A 373 5.14 23.79 31.98
CA VAL A 373 5.47 22.86 33.08
C VAL A 373 6.65 23.39 33.89
N ASN A 374 7.79 23.62 33.26
CA ASN A 374 9.03 24.01 33.93
C ASN A 374 8.92 25.30 34.76
N PRO A 375 8.24 26.39 34.31
CA PRO A 375 8.12 27.62 35.08
C PRO A 375 7.25 27.50 36.34
N HIS A 376 6.47 26.41 36.43
CA HIS A 376 5.47 26.20 37.47
C HIS A 376 5.72 24.95 38.31
N LYS A 377 6.77 24.17 38.01
CA LYS A 377 7.10 22.90 38.70
C LYS A 377 7.34 23.07 40.22
N GLU A 378 7.85 24.24 40.63
CA GLU A 378 8.08 24.57 42.05
C GLU A 378 6.85 25.22 42.70
N LYS A 379 5.99 25.86 41.91
CA LYS A 379 4.80 26.57 42.39
C LYS A 379 3.57 25.68 42.50
N VAL A 380 3.56 24.56 41.78
CA VAL A 380 2.43 23.62 41.71
C VAL A 380 2.92 22.22 42.08
N PRO A 381 2.74 21.79 43.34
CA PRO A 381 3.14 20.47 43.81
C PRO A 381 2.55 19.35 42.94
N GLY A 382 3.35 18.33 42.62
CA GLY A 382 2.93 17.17 41.82
C GLY A 382 2.75 17.42 40.31
N LEU A 383 2.93 18.65 39.82
CA LEU A 383 2.75 18.99 38.40
C LEU A 383 3.67 18.19 37.48
N LEU A 384 4.96 18.09 37.86
CA LEU A 384 5.96 17.38 37.07
C LEU A 384 5.74 15.86 37.10
N GLU A 385 5.40 15.31 38.26
CA GLU A 385 5.12 13.87 38.45
C GLU A 385 3.89 13.44 37.65
N MET A 386 2.81 14.23 37.71
CA MET A 386 1.59 13.98 36.93
C MET A 386 1.88 14.08 35.43
N TYR A 387 2.64 15.07 34.99
CA TYR A 387 3.02 15.21 33.58
C TYR A 387 3.81 14.00 33.08
N VAL A 388 4.83 13.56 33.84
CA VAL A 388 5.64 12.39 33.50
C VAL A 388 4.79 11.12 33.47
N ALA A 389 3.87 10.96 34.43
CA ALA A 389 2.93 9.83 34.45
C ALA A 389 1.97 9.85 33.25
N ALA A 390 1.46 11.03 32.87
CA ALA A 390 0.49 11.19 31.80
C ALA A 390 1.10 11.04 30.39
N CYS A 391 2.39 11.34 30.20
CA CYS A 391 3.07 11.20 28.91
C CYS A 391 3.61 9.78 28.65
N GLY A 392 3.58 8.88 29.64
CA GLY A 392 4.07 7.50 29.55
C GLY A 392 5.60 7.40 29.46
N LYS A 393 6.16 6.26 29.90
CA LYS A 393 7.60 5.93 29.85
C LYS A 393 8.09 5.78 28.40
N GLY A 394 8.24 6.89 27.69
CA GLY A 394 8.76 6.92 26.31
C GLY A 394 9.18 8.30 25.85
N SER A 395 9.01 9.33 26.68
CA SER A 395 9.56 10.67 26.46
C SER A 395 10.84 10.82 27.28
N THR A 396 11.91 10.11 26.88
CA THR A 396 13.24 10.33 27.46
C THR A 396 13.78 11.66 26.93
N ILE A 397 13.97 12.59 27.86
CA ILE A 397 14.94 13.71 27.97
C ILE A 397 15.11 14.62 26.74
#